data_AF-A0A524G9L3-F1
#
_entry.id   AF-A0A524G9L3-F1
#
_cell.length_a   1.000
_cell.length_b   1.000
_cell.length_c   1.000
_cell.angle_alpha   90.00
_cell.angle_beta   90.00
_cell.angle_gamma   90.00
#
_symmetry.space_group_name_H-M   'P 1'
#
loop_
_entity.id
_entity.type
_entity.pdbx_description
1 polymer ?
#
loop_
_entity_poly.entity_id
_entity_poly.type
_entity_poly.pdbx_seq_one_letter_code
_entity_poly.pdbx_strand_id
1 'polypeptide(L)'
;MNYTISRKTIIVLTISIIAGYLLYTYAPAEIEPGVYHVSLSISSEGIEVQETYNITLLSAGSTTQSTYLYNGSLTNVRITVPRSVSIATSTPIRFLVNATGNPLTADEISVIISNSDGFNVSLRPTRQSGQLFTIDYQPLVNSQAAVMILGVVAILWFTEGISLVGTSILIPILIVLTNIRTPTQALAPFFDPSVALIFGGFLIGRALSKYELDKRLALLILSRSSNSGGALIISVMGVTAFLSMWISNTASAAIMIPIALAIISRIQDTEIRSKYGKALVLGVAYSATLGGVASLVGSPPNPLAASYINSFLGIQFSFMSWLPFGLPVVLIMLPIIWQWVMIRFKIPKSIEEMDDLKEISLKEYLRLGNMSIQQKLVIGVFASVVALWFTEQVPDFLANIIGWSGHGISSSVVALIGGLALMVLGLLDEKDVSSHISWSSLLILGSGIALGGAMIDTGLSTFLAQQMTGLGILPSMLVIIIIGVVAVLVTMVASNTGAAVILIPVAIPLATGLGIDPLLITMVIAIGVSMDFALPTGTPPSTIAYSTGKVEIREMISTGLVVDLIAILVVTIIAVWLWAFLGLVIL
;
A
#
# COMPACT_ATOMS: atom_id res chain seq x y z
N MET A 1 3.97 -19.89 -33.74
CA MET A 1 2.84 -19.74 -32.79
C MET A 1 1.88 -18.73 -33.38
N ASN A 2 0.69 -19.15 -33.81
CA ASN A 2 -0.35 -18.22 -34.26
C ASN A 2 -0.95 -17.54 -33.03
N TYR A 3 -0.54 -16.31 -32.75
CA TYR A 3 -1.16 -15.48 -31.71
C TYR A 3 -2.52 -14.98 -32.23
N THR A 4 -3.55 -15.82 -32.16
CA THR A 4 -4.93 -15.37 -32.32
C THR A 4 -5.32 -14.60 -31.05
N ILE A 5 -5.62 -13.31 -31.19
CA ILE A 5 -6.17 -12.50 -30.09
C ILE A 5 -7.37 -13.22 -29.51
N SER A 6 -7.37 -13.46 -28.20
CA SER A 6 -8.47 -14.16 -27.53
C SER A 6 -9.79 -13.40 -27.74
N ARG A 7 -10.87 -14.12 -28.02
CA ARG A 7 -12.23 -13.56 -28.09
C ARG A 7 -12.58 -12.79 -26.81
N LYS A 8 -12.07 -13.24 -25.64
CA LYS A 8 -12.19 -12.52 -24.36
C LYS A 8 -11.58 -11.12 -24.45
N THR A 9 -10.34 -11.02 -24.93
CA THR A 9 -9.62 -9.75 -25.07
C THR A 9 -10.36 -8.78 -25.98
N ILE A 10 -10.88 -9.23 -27.12
CA ILE A 10 -11.66 -8.39 -28.04
C ILE A 10 -12.93 -7.88 -27.35
N ILE A 11 -13.67 -8.75 -26.68
CA ILE A 11 -14.90 -8.38 -25.97
C ILE A 11 -14.59 -7.34 -24.89
N VAL A 12 -13.58 -7.58 -24.06
CA VAL A 12 -13.22 -6.68 -22.96
C VAL A 12 -12.73 -5.33 -23.49
N LEU A 13 -11.91 -5.31 -24.55
CA LEU A 13 -11.46 -4.05 -25.15
C LEU A 13 -12.64 -3.25 -25.72
N THR A 14 -13.57 -3.91 -26.41
CA THR A 14 -14.79 -3.26 -26.91
C THR A 14 -15.64 -2.70 -25.76
N ILE A 15 -15.84 -3.47 -24.69
CA ILE A 15 -16.56 -3.00 -23.49
C ILE A 15 -15.83 -1.80 -22.87
N SER A 16 -14.49 -1.86 -22.77
CA SER A 16 -13.68 -0.79 -22.18
C SER A 16 -13.78 0.49 -23.00
N ILE A 17 -13.76 0.41 -24.34
CA ILE A 17 -13.93 1.57 -25.23
C ILE A 17 -15.34 2.15 -25.11
N ILE A 18 -16.38 1.33 -25.13
CA ILE A 18 -17.78 1.78 -25.00
C ILE A 18 -17.98 2.44 -23.62
N ALA A 19 -17.52 1.78 -22.56
CA ALA A 19 -17.59 2.33 -21.20
C ALA A 19 -16.79 3.62 -21.08
N GLY A 20 -15.59 3.69 -21.68
CA GLY A 20 -14.77 4.90 -21.72
C GLY A 20 -15.50 6.06 -22.39
N TYR A 21 -16.13 5.83 -23.55
CA TYR A 21 -16.94 6.85 -24.22
C TYR A 21 -18.11 7.32 -23.36
N LEU A 22 -18.87 6.39 -22.76
CA LEU A 22 -19.98 6.74 -21.89
C LEU A 22 -19.51 7.54 -20.67
N LEU A 23 -18.44 7.09 -20.01
CA LEU A 23 -17.86 7.76 -18.86
C LEU A 23 -17.32 9.14 -19.19
N TYR A 24 -16.74 9.32 -20.37
CA TYR A 24 -16.33 10.63 -20.87
C TYR A 24 -17.54 11.57 -21.03
N THR A 25 -18.64 11.07 -21.60
CA THR A 25 -19.85 11.89 -21.84
C THR A 25 -20.64 12.25 -20.57
N TYR A 26 -20.61 11.39 -19.56
CA TYR A 26 -21.34 11.58 -18.29
C TYR A 26 -20.44 12.05 -17.14
N ALA A 27 -19.18 12.39 -17.44
CA ALA A 27 -18.26 12.93 -16.45
C ALA A 27 -18.75 14.30 -15.91
N PRO A 28 -18.37 14.64 -14.67
CA PRO A 28 -18.78 15.90 -14.07
C PRO A 28 -18.24 17.09 -14.87
N ALA A 29 -19.03 18.16 -14.93
CA ALA A 29 -18.62 19.39 -15.59
C ALA A 29 -17.35 19.96 -14.94
N GLU A 30 -16.50 20.56 -15.77
CA GLU A 30 -15.30 21.26 -15.33
C GLU A 30 -15.66 22.59 -14.67
N ILE A 31 -14.75 23.11 -13.85
CA ILE A 31 -14.94 24.43 -13.25
C ILE A 31 -14.85 25.51 -14.34
N GLU A 32 -15.76 26.47 -14.33
CA GLU A 32 -15.75 27.56 -15.31
C GLU A 32 -14.91 28.77 -14.82
N PRO A 33 -14.24 29.50 -15.73
CA PRO A 33 -13.64 30.79 -15.40
C PRO A 33 -14.71 31.77 -14.91
N GLY A 34 -14.41 32.49 -13.83
CA GLY A 34 -15.39 33.38 -13.23
C GLY A 34 -14.99 33.89 -11.85
N VAL A 35 -15.91 34.61 -11.21
CA VAL A 35 -15.74 35.10 -9.84
C VAL A 35 -16.38 34.10 -8.88
N TYR A 36 -15.59 33.67 -7.91
CA TYR A 36 -16.01 32.79 -6.82
C TYR A 36 -15.88 33.53 -5.49
N HIS A 37 -16.79 33.24 -4.58
CA HIS A 37 -16.78 33.76 -3.22
C HIS A 37 -16.17 32.71 -2.30
N VAL A 38 -15.21 33.14 -1.49
CA VAL A 38 -14.54 32.31 -0.50
C VAL A 38 -14.89 32.83 0.87
N SER A 39 -15.73 32.10 1.60
CA SER A 39 -16.01 32.36 3.01
C SER A 39 -15.05 31.55 3.85
N LEU A 40 -14.14 32.22 4.56
CA LEU A 40 -13.21 31.59 5.48
C LEU A 40 -13.66 31.90 6.91
N SER A 41 -13.82 30.84 7.70
CA SER A 41 -14.19 30.91 9.11
C SER A 41 -13.13 30.27 10.00
N ILE A 42 -12.73 30.98 11.05
CA ILE A 42 -11.89 30.49 12.15
C ILE A 42 -12.63 30.77 13.44
N SER A 43 -12.97 29.73 14.19
CA SER A 43 -13.67 29.86 15.47
C SER A 43 -12.88 29.12 16.54
N SER A 44 -12.15 29.87 17.37
CA SER A 44 -11.34 29.31 18.46
C SER A 44 -11.36 30.23 19.68
N GLU A 45 -10.95 29.70 20.84
CA GLU A 45 -10.90 30.46 22.09
C GLU A 45 -9.85 31.59 21.99
N GLY A 46 -10.33 32.82 21.81
CA GLY A 46 -9.50 34.01 21.71
C GLY A 46 -9.28 34.56 20.30
N ILE A 47 -9.87 33.95 19.27
CA ILE A 47 -9.99 34.57 17.94
C ILE A 47 -11.22 34.05 17.17
N GLU A 48 -12.02 34.97 16.64
CA GLU A 48 -13.14 34.68 15.75
C GLU A 48 -12.95 35.49 14.46
N VAL A 49 -12.79 34.80 13.33
CA VAL A 49 -12.64 35.41 12.00
C VAL A 49 -13.70 34.81 11.10
N GLN A 50 -14.54 35.65 10.49
CA GLN A 50 -15.51 35.22 9.49
C GLN A 50 -15.49 36.22 8.34
N GLU A 51 -14.74 35.91 7.28
CA GLU A 51 -14.43 36.85 6.21
C GLU A 51 -14.71 36.24 4.84
N THR A 52 -15.22 37.07 3.93
CA THR A 52 -15.52 36.66 2.56
C THR A 52 -14.62 37.37 1.57
N TYR A 53 -13.93 36.60 0.75
CA TYR A 53 -13.02 37.09 -0.28
C TYR A 53 -13.55 36.74 -1.67
N ASN A 54 -13.34 37.62 -2.64
CA ASN A 54 -13.59 37.30 -4.04
C ASN A 54 -12.30 36.79 -4.67
N ILE A 55 -12.40 35.65 -5.34
CA ILE A 55 -11.33 35.06 -6.14
C ILE A 55 -11.79 35.00 -7.60
N THR A 56 -10.89 35.26 -8.53
CA THR A 56 -11.16 35.16 -9.96
C THR A 56 -10.40 33.98 -10.55
N LEU A 57 -11.14 33.00 -11.06
CA LEU A 57 -10.57 31.90 -11.81
C LEU A 57 -10.42 32.30 -13.27
N LEU A 58 -9.21 32.18 -13.80
CA LEU A 58 -8.81 32.60 -15.14
C LEU A 58 -8.52 31.38 -16.00
N SER A 59 -8.80 31.45 -17.29
CA SER A 59 -8.40 30.40 -18.24
C SER A 59 -6.88 30.33 -18.47
N ALA A 60 -6.19 31.47 -18.35
CA ALA A 60 -4.73 31.57 -18.39
C ALA A 60 -4.27 32.81 -17.63
N GLY A 61 -3.12 32.74 -16.95
CA GLY A 61 -2.50 33.90 -16.30
C GLY A 61 -1.67 33.57 -15.07
N SER A 62 -1.14 34.59 -14.41
CA SER A 62 -0.38 34.44 -13.16
C SER A 62 -1.28 34.43 -11.93
N THR A 63 -1.00 33.52 -11.00
CA THR A 63 -1.65 33.48 -9.70
C THR A 63 -1.22 34.69 -8.85
N THR A 64 -2.17 35.45 -8.33
CA THR A 64 -1.90 36.54 -7.37
C THR A 64 -2.48 36.21 -6.01
N GLN A 65 -1.85 36.65 -4.92
CA GLN A 65 -2.28 36.36 -3.56
C GLN A 65 -2.30 37.63 -2.71
N SER A 66 -3.16 37.65 -1.69
CA SER A 66 -3.21 38.71 -0.68
C SER A 66 -3.11 38.08 0.69
N THR A 67 -2.38 38.73 1.58
CA THR A 67 -2.21 38.30 2.97
C THR A 67 -2.91 39.30 3.90
N TYR A 68 -3.68 38.77 4.83
CA TYR A 68 -4.43 39.50 5.85
C TYR A 68 -3.94 39.07 7.23
N LEU A 69 -3.96 40.00 8.18
CA LEU A 69 -3.54 39.75 9.55
C LEU A 69 -4.72 40.06 10.48
N TYR A 70 -5.07 39.08 11.30
CA TYR A 70 -6.12 39.19 12.31
C TYR A 70 -5.48 38.96 13.69
N ASN A 71 -5.65 39.94 14.58
CA ASN A 71 -5.12 39.86 15.93
C ASN A 71 -6.24 39.52 16.91
N GLY A 72 -6.15 38.37 17.56
CA GLY A 72 -7.05 37.95 18.64
C GLY A 72 -6.52 38.35 20.02
N SER A 73 -7.21 37.91 21.06
CA SER A 73 -6.79 38.15 22.45
C SER A 73 -5.59 37.31 22.87
N LEU A 74 -5.54 36.06 22.39
CA LEU A 74 -4.50 35.08 22.71
C LEU A 74 -3.84 34.45 21.47
N THR A 75 -4.47 34.60 20.30
CA THR A 75 -4.02 34.01 19.04
C THR A 75 -4.04 35.06 17.94
N ASN A 76 -2.95 35.21 17.20
CA ASN A 76 -2.90 36.03 15.99
C ASN A 76 -2.83 35.10 14.78
N VAL A 77 -3.59 35.42 13.74
CA VAL A 77 -3.68 34.60 12.53
C VAL A 77 -3.33 35.42 11.31
N ARG A 78 -2.42 34.88 10.50
CA ARG A 78 -2.09 35.38 9.16
C ARG A 78 -2.75 34.49 8.12
N ILE A 79 -3.61 35.07 7.30
CA ILE A 79 -4.37 34.36 6.28
C ILE A 79 -3.90 34.81 4.90
N THR A 80 -3.46 33.89 4.06
CA THR A 80 -3.12 34.16 2.66
C THR A 80 -4.16 33.53 1.75
N VAL A 81 -4.80 34.36 0.94
CA VAL A 81 -5.91 34.01 0.04
C VAL A 81 -5.51 34.36 -1.40
N PRO A 82 -5.73 33.47 -2.38
CA PRO A 82 -5.50 33.79 -3.77
C PRO A 82 -6.53 34.81 -4.27
N ARG A 83 -6.11 35.77 -5.09
CA ARG A 83 -6.99 36.76 -5.75
C ARG A 83 -7.33 36.35 -7.17
N SER A 84 -6.33 35.88 -7.91
CA SER A 84 -6.50 35.30 -9.25
C SER A 84 -5.80 33.96 -9.30
N VAL A 85 -6.43 32.94 -9.90
CA VAL A 85 -5.84 31.60 -10.09
C VAL A 85 -6.10 31.14 -11.52
N SER A 86 -5.08 30.66 -12.22
CA SER A 86 -5.27 30.01 -13.52
C SER A 86 -5.84 28.61 -13.33
N ILE A 87 -6.89 28.27 -14.09
CA ILE A 87 -7.48 26.95 -14.13
C ILE A 87 -6.57 26.07 -14.99
N ALA A 88 -5.80 25.20 -14.36
CA ALA A 88 -4.95 24.22 -15.03
C ALA A 88 -4.77 22.96 -14.16
N THR A 89 -4.24 21.90 -14.76
CA THR A 89 -3.79 20.73 -13.99
C THR A 89 -2.61 21.10 -13.10
N SER A 90 -2.51 20.49 -11.92
CA SER A 90 -1.45 20.77 -10.94
C SER A 90 -1.41 22.22 -10.40
N THR A 91 -2.48 23.01 -10.54
CA THR A 91 -2.56 24.37 -9.98
C THR A 91 -3.70 24.48 -8.96
N PRO A 92 -3.51 23.96 -7.73
CA PRO A 92 -4.54 24.00 -6.71
C PRO A 92 -4.78 25.43 -6.21
N ILE A 93 -6.03 25.72 -5.86
CA ILE A 93 -6.41 26.90 -5.09
C ILE A 93 -5.92 26.67 -3.66
N ARG A 94 -4.88 27.40 -3.28
CA ARG A 94 -4.20 27.26 -1.99
C ARG A 94 -4.53 28.40 -1.05
N PHE A 95 -5.06 28.07 0.12
CA PHE A 95 -5.20 28.98 1.26
C PHE A 95 -4.20 28.60 2.34
N LEU A 96 -3.56 29.60 2.95
CA LEU A 96 -2.63 29.40 4.06
C LEU A 96 -3.15 30.13 5.29
N VAL A 97 -3.24 29.41 6.39
CA VAL A 97 -3.59 29.97 7.71
C VAL A 97 -2.42 29.69 8.64
N ASN A 98 -1.73 30.73 9.09
CA ASN A 98 -0.61 30.62 10.02
C ASN A 98 -0.98 31.27 11.35
N ALA A 99 -1.05 30.48 12.42
CA ALA A 99 -1.39 30.94 13.75
C ALA A 99 -0.16 31.10 14.65
N THR A 100 -0.20 32.09 15.53
CA THR A 100 0.81 32.35 16.56
C THR A 100 0.11 32.67 17.88
N GLY A 101 0.65 32.18 19.00
CA GLY A 101 -0.01 32.27 20.31
C GLY A 101 -0.60 30.93 20.71
N ASN A 102 -1.86 30.90 21.16
CA ASN A 102 -2.55 29.64 21.47
C ASN A 102 -2.72 28.77 20.20
N PRO A 103 -2.54 27.45 20.32
CA PRO A 103 -2.61 26.55 19.18
C PRO A 103 -4.04 26.45 18.65
N LEU A 104 -4.20 26.59 17.34
CA LEU A 104 -5.42 26.21 16.64
C LEU A 104 -5.40 24.71 16.33
N THR A 105 -6.59 24.16 16.14
CA THR A 105 -6.87 22.83 15.63
C THR A 105 -7.49 22.91 14.24
N ALA A 106 -7.33 21.85 13.44
CA ALA A 106 -7.81 21.85 12.05
C ALA A 106 -9.35 21.96 11.95
N ASP A 107 -10.09 21.49 12.95
CA ASP A 107 -11.56 21.55 13.00
C ASP A 107 -12.11 22.97 13.20
N GLU A 108 -11.29 23.88 13.74
CA GLU A 108 -11.66 25.27 13.97
C GLU A 108 -11.56 26.11 12.69
N ILE A 109 -10.98 25.58 11.61
CA ILE A 109 -10.76 26.28 10.35
C ILE A 109 -11.63 25.65 9.27
N SER A 110 -12.48 26.47 8.63
CA SER A 110 -13.29 26.04 7.48
C SER A 110 -13.22 27.06 6.35
N VAL A 111 -13.18 26.56 5.12
CA VAL A 111 -13.23 27.37 3.91
C VAL A 111 -14.35 26.88 3.02
N ILE A 112 -15.25 27.76 2.65
CA ILE A 112 -16.33 27.48 1.71
C ILE A 112 -16.08 28.27 0.44
N ILE A 113 -15.97 27.58 -0.69
CA ILE A 113 -15.89 28.18 -2.03
C ILE A 113 -17.27 28.05 -2.67
N SER A 114 -17.85 29.17 -3.10
CA SER A 114 -19.15 29.18 -3.79
C SER A 114 -19.18 30.11 -5.00
N ASN A 115 -20.13 29.90 -5.91
CA ASN A 115 -20.43 30.83 -7.00
C ASN A 115 -21.95 31.05 -7.15
N SER A 116 -22.32 31.98 -8.04
CA SER A 116 -23.72 32.29 -8.36
C SER A 116 -24.47 31.13 -9.02
N ASP A 117 -23.75 30.22 -9.67
CA ASP A 117 -24.31 29.11 -10.44
C ASP A 117 -24.58 27.85 -9.60
N GLY A 118 -24.46 27.98 -8.27
CA GLY A 118 -24.75 26.90 -7.31
C GLY A 118 -23.57 25.99 -6.98
N PHE A 119 -22.36 26.29 -7.46
CA PHE A 119 -21.16 25.64 -6.97
C PHE A 119 -20.99 25.96 -5.48
N ASN A 120 -20.79 24.94 -4.65
CA ASN A 120 -20.56 25.09 -3.23
C ASN A 120 -19.70 23.91 -2.74
N VAL A 121 -18.50 24.22 -2.23
CA VAL A 121 -17.55 23.25 -1.72
C VAL A 121 -17.04 23.70 -0.36
N SER A 122 -17.18 22.82 0.63
CA SER A 122 -16.60 22.98 1.96
C SER A 122 -15.25 22.26 2.04
N LEU A 123 -14.26 22.94 2.57
CA LEU A 123 -12.87 22.50 2.66
C LEU A 123 -12.37 22.62 4.10
N ARG A 124 -11.52 21.67 4.46
CA ARG A 124 -10.78 21.62 5.73
C ARG A 124 -9.28 21.67 5.45
N PRO A 125 -8.44 21.99 6.46
CA PRO A 125 -7.00 21.88 6.33
C PRO A 125 -6.57 20.51 5.82
N THR A 126 -5.83 20.52 4.69
CA THR A 126 -5.30 19.31 4.04
C THR A 126 -3.96 18.89 4.60
N ARG A 127 -3.16 19.87 5.07
CA ARG A 127 -1.83 19.65 5.65
C ARG A 127 -1.59 20.62 6.80
N GLN A 128 -0.86 20.17 7.81
CA GLN A 128 -0.46 20.96 8.96
C GLN A 128 1.04 20.78 9.21
N SER A 129 1.75 21.90 9.36
CA SER A 129 3.15 21.91 9.83
C SER A 129 3.25 22.91 10.98
N GLY A 130 3.27 22.39 12.21
CA GLY A 130 3.14 23.21 13.42
C GLY A 130 1.80 23.93 13.44
N GLN A 131 1.82 25.26 13.34
CA GLN A 131 0.64 26.13 13.30
C GLN A 131 0.37 26.74 11.91
N LEU A 132 1.03 26.20 10.88
CA LEU A 132 0.73 26.50 9.48
C LEU A 132 -0.22 25.44 8.92
N PHE A 133 -1.45 25.86 8.63
CA PHE A 133 -2.48 25.07 7.99
C PHE A 133 -2.54 25.42 6.50
N THR A 134 -2.43 24.40 5.66
CA THR A 134 -2.56 24.52 4.21
C THR A 134 -3.86 23.87 3.77
N ILE A 135 -4.69 24.62 3.05
CA ILE A 135 -5.95 24.14 2.48
C ILE A 135 -5.78 24.20 0.97
N ASP A 136 -5.59 23.04 0.35
CA ASP A 136 -5.46 22.92 -1.10
C ASP A 136 -6.75 22.34 -1.69
N TYR A 137 -7.32 23.04 -2.67
CA TYR A 137 -8.42 22.53 -3.49
C TYR A 137 -8.01 22.54 -4.95
N GLN A 138 -7.87 21.37 -5.55
CA GLN A 138 -7.71 21.25 -6.99
C GLN A 138 -9.09 21.25 -7.65
N PRO A 139 -9.43 22.26 -8.47
CA PRO A 139 -10.69 22.27 -9.20
C PRO A 139 -10.75 21.16 -10.25
N LEU A 140 -11.98 20.82 -10.66
CA LEU A 140 -12.20 19.89 -11.76
C LEU A 140 -11.72 20.50 -13.08
N VAL A 141 -10.69 19.89 -13.66
CA VAL A 141 -10.08 20.26 -14.95
C VAL A 141 -9.77 19.00 -15.73
N ASN A 142 -10.03 18.97 -17.05
CA ASN A 142 -9.93 17.75 -17.86
C ASN A 142 -10.65 16.54 -17.22
N SER A 143 -11.78 16.79 -16.54
CA SER A 143 -12.48 15.80 -15.72
C SER A 143 -13.00 14.64 -16.57
N GLN A 144 -13.46 14.93 -17.78
CA GLN A 144 -13.95 13.95 -18.74
C GLN A 144 -12.89 12.91 -19.09
N ALA A 145 -11.68 13.37 -19.38
CA ALA A 145 -10.54 12.50 -19.66
C ALA A 145 -10.14 11.68 -18.43
N ALA A 146 -10.09 12.30 -17.24
CA ALA A 146 -9.72 11.62 -16.01
C ALA A 146 -10.68 10.46 -15.65
N VAL A 147 -11.99 10.70 -15.75
CA VAL A 147 -13.03 9.69 -15.48
C VAL A 147 -12.98 8.57 -16.52
N MET A 148 -12.79 8.91 -17.79
CA MET A 148 -12.60 7.92 -18.86
C MET A 148 -11.40 7.01 -18.55
N ILE A 149 -10.23 7.58 -18.24
CA ILE A 149 -9.01 6.81 -17.95
C ILE A 149 -9.24 5.91 -16.75
N LEU A 150 -9.77 6.44 -15.64
CA LEU A 150 -10.05 5.68 -14.43
C LEU A 150 -10.96 4.48 -14.71
N GLY A 151 -12.06 4.71 -15.43
CA GLY A 151 -13.01 3.64 -15.74
C GLY A 151 -12.46 2.58 -16.70
N VAL A 152 -11.76 2.99 -17.76
CA VAL A 152 -11.09 2.07 -18.69
C VAL A 152 -10.08 1.22 -17.93
N VAL A 153 -9.22 1.83 -17.12
CA VAL A 153 -8.20 1.13 -16.34
C VAL A 153 -8.83 0.18 -15.34
N ALA A 154 -9.86 0.62 -14.62
CA ALA A 154 -10.59 -0.23 -13.69
C ALA A 154 -11.13 -1.48 -14.40
N ILE A 155 -11.86 -1.31 -15.51
CA ILE A 155 -12.39 -2.44 -16.29
C ILE A 155 -11.25 -3.37 -16.72
N LEU A 156 -10.17 -2.84 -17.28
CA LEU A 156 -9.04 -3.64 -17.77
C LEU A 156 -8.31 -4.41 -16.66
N TRP A 157 -8.14 -3.82 -15.48
CA TRP A 157 -7.51 -4.51 -14.34
C TRP A 157 -8.44 -5.51 -13.65
N PHE A 158 -9.73 -5.21 -13.51
CA PHE A 158 -10.70 -6.15 -12.92
C PHE A 158 -10.96 -7.37 -13.81
N THR A 159 -10.98 -7.17 -15.13
CA THR A 159 -11.32 -8.26 -16.06
C THR A 159 -10.09 -8.99 -16.61
N GLU A 160 -8.90 -8.42 -16.44
CA GLU A 160 -7.65 -8.82 -17.10
C GLU A 160 -7.87 -9.07 -18.60
N GLY A 161 -8.50 -8.09 -19.28
CA GLY A 161 -8.74 -8.17 -20.73
C GLY A 161 -7.47 -8.21 -21.54
N ILE A 162 -6.50 -7.42 -21.10
CA ILE A 162 -5.08 -7.44 -21.49
C ILE A 162 -4.24 -7.69 -20.24
N SER A 163 -2.94 -7.97 -20.41
CA SER A 163 -2.06 -8.15 -19.25
C SER A 163 -2.04 -6.89 -18.39
N LEU A 164 -1.87 -7.06 -17.06
CA LEU A 164 -1.74 -5.93 -16.13
C LEU A 164 -0.66 -4.94 -16.59
N VAL A 165 0.44 -5.46 -17.15
CA VAL A 165 1.53 -4.67 -17.76
C VAL A 165 1.07 -3.87 -18.97
N GLY A 166 0.25 -4.46 -19.84
CA GLY A 166 -0.32 -3.76 -20.99
C GLY A 166 -1.18 -2.57 -20.56
N THR A 167 -2.03 -2.77 -19.54
CA THR A 167 -2.81 -1.67 -18.94
C THR A 167 -1.90 -0.62 -18.31
N SER A 168 -0.82 -1.03 -17.63
CA SER A 168 0.16 -0.11 -17.04
C SER A 168 0.85 0.79 -18.05
N ILE A 169 1.15 0.28 -19.25
CA ILE A 169 1.74 1.07 -20.34
C ILE A 169 0.69 1.99 -20.98
N LEU A 170 -0.57 1.56 -21.05
CA LEU A 170 -1.67 2.35 -21.60
C LEU A 170 -1.94 3.63 -20.78
N ILE A 171 -1.79 3.58 -19.46
CA ILE A 171 -2.06 4.71 -18.55
C ILE A 171 -1.30 6.00 -18.94
N PRO A 172 0.04 6.04 -18.96
CA PRO A 172 0.77 7.25 -19.32
C PRO A 172 0.48 7.71 -20.76
N ILE A 173 0.19 6.78 -21.68
CA ILE A 173 -0.18 7.12 -23.06
C ILE A 173 -1.49 7.91 -23.05
N LEU A 174 -2.53 7.42 -22.37
CA LEU A 174 -3.82 8.12 -22.29
C LEU A 174 -3.70 9.46 -21.57
N ILE A 175 -2.93 9.53 -20.48
CA ILE A 175 -2.67 10.78 -19.73
C ILE A 175 -2.06 11.86 -20.63
N VAL A 176 -1.09 11.48 -21.48
CA VAL A 176 -0.44 12.42 -22.42
C VAL A 176 -1.37 12.79 -23.55
N LEU A 177 -2.05 11.82 -24.17
CA LEU A 177 -2.96 12.08 -25.29
C LEU A 177 -4.15 12.97 -24.91
N THR A 178 -4.53 12.96 -23.64
CA THR A 178 -5.61 13.80 -23.09
C THR A 178 -5.12 15.13 -22.51
N ASN A 179 -3.82 15.45 -22.63
CA ASN A 179 -3.19 16.67 -22.11
C ASN A 179 -3.38 16.88 -20.59
N ILE A 180 -3.55 15.81 -19.80
CA ILE A 180 -3.59 15.91 -18.33
C ILE A 180 -2.19 16.24 -17.79
N ARG A 181 -1.16 15.55 -18.31
CA ARG A 181 0.26 15.76 -17.97
C ARG A 181 1.14 15.72 -19.21
N THR A 182 2.27 16.42 -19.14
CA THR A 182 3.33 16.31 -20.15
C THR A 182 3.95 14.91 -20.17
N PRO A 183 4.61 14.47 -21.27
CA PRO A 183 5.29 13.18 -21.31
C PRO A 183 6.28 12.96 -20.16
N THR A 184 7.05 14.00 -19.79
CA THR A 184 8.00 13.95 -18.67
C THR A 184 7.26 13.67 -17.35
N GLN A 185 6.17 14.36 -17.08
CA GLN A 185 5.37 14.19 -15.85
C GLN A 185 4.61 12.86 -15.82
N ALA A 186 4.15 12.36 -16.97
CA ALA A 186 3.42 11.10 -17.07
C ALA A 186 4.34 9.87 -16.93
N LEU A 187 5.59 9.95 -17.40
CA LEU A 187 6.56 8.86 -17.35
C LEU A 187 7.46 8.86 -16.11
N ALA A 188 7.68 10.02 -15.46
CA ALA A 188 8.49 10.11 -14.24
C ALA A 188 8.10 9.12 -13.12
N PRO A 189 6.80 8.83 -12.86
CA PRO A 189 6.39 7.87 -11.82
C PRO A 189 6.94 6.45 -11.98
N PHE A 190 7.36 6.04 -13.18
CA PHE A 190 7.96 4.72 -13.41
C PHE A 190 9.36 4.56 -12.79
N PHE A 191 9.96 5.65 -12.31
CA PHE A 191 11.19 5.64 -11.54
C PHE A 191 11.06 6.43 -10.23
N ASP A 192 9.86 6.39 -9.65
CA ASP A 192 9.56 6.97 -8.33
C ASP A 192 10.43 6.30 -7.23
N PRO A 193 10.77 7.01 -6.13
CA PRO A 193 11.47 6.42 -4.98
C PRO A 193 10.85 5.10 -4.49
N SER A 194 9.53 4.96 -4.47
CA SER A 194 8.88 3.70 -4.09
C SER A 194 9.15 2.56 -5.09
N VAL A 195 9.25 2.87 -6.39
CA VAL A 195 9.62 1.90 -7.43
C VAL A 195 11.09 1.49 -7.28
N ALA A 196 11.97 2.46 -7.05
CA ALA A 196 13.39 2.22 -6.81
C ALA A 196 13.63 1.37 -5.55
N LEU A 197 12.84 1.60 -4.49
CA LEU A 197 12.88 0.81 -3.26
C LEU A 197 12.53 -0.67 -3.51
N ILE A 198 11.42 -0.95 -4.20
CA ILE A 198 11.08 -2.34 -4.57
C ILE A 198 12.18 -2.94 -5.45
N PHE A 199 12.67 -2.20 -6.45
CA PHE A 199 13.69 -2.71 -7.35
C PHE A 199 14.97 -3.13 -6.60
N GLY A 200 15.48 -2.28 -5.70
CA GLY A 200 16.62 -2.62 -4.84
C GLY A 200 16.31 -3.80 -3.91
N GLY A 201 15.08 -3.85 -3.37
CA GLY A 201 14.58 -4.98 -2.59
C GLY A 201 14.58 -6.30 -3.36
N PHE A 202 14.14 -6.30 -4.62
CA PHE A 202 14.17 -7.48 -5.49
C PHE A 202 15.59 -7.93 -5.81
N LEU A 203 16.56 -7.03 -6.00
CA LEU A 203 17.96 -7.39 -6.18
C LEU A 203 18.51 -8.10 -4.94
N ILE A 204 18.26 -7.53 -3.76
CA ILE A 204 18.68 -8.10 -2.48
C ILE A 204 18.03 -9.47 -2.25
N GLY A 205 16.71 -9.57 -2.45
CA GLY A 205 15.97 -10.83 -2.37
C GLY A 205 16.48 -11.87 -3.36
N ARG A 206 16.78 -11.47 -4.59
CA ARG A 206 17.38 -12.36 -5.60
C ARG A 206 18.74 -12.90 -5.15
N ALA A 207 19.60 -12.07 -4.57
CA ALA A 207 20.89 -12.54 -4.05
C ALA A 207 20.71 -13.54 -2.90
N LEU A 208 19.78 -13.28 -1.96
CA LEU A 208 19.48 -14.22 -0.88
C LEU A 208 19.06 -15.60 -1.43
N SER A 209 18.19 -15.62 -2.43
CA SER A 209 17.73 -16.88 -3.05
C SER A 209 18.77 -17.54 -3.96
N LYS A 210 19.57 -16.77 -4.72
CA LYS A 210 20.63 -17.30 -5.60
C LYS A 210 21.66 -18.11 -4.81
N TYR A 211 21.97 -17.68 -3.59
CA TYR A 211 22.95 -18.33 -2.72
C TYR A 211 22.32 -19.24 -1.66
N GLU A 212 21.03 -19.59 -1.80
CA GLU A 212 20.26 -20.47 -0.89
C GLU A 212 20.35 -20.04 0.59
N LEU A 213 20.51 -18.74 0.85
CA LEU A 213 20.60 -18.20 2.21
C LEU A 213 19.26 -18.24 2.92
N ASP A 214 18.19 -18.03 2.17
CA ASP A 214 16.80 -18.20 2.60
C ASP A 214 16.51 -19.63 3.07
N LYS A 215 16.90 -20.65 2.29
CA LYS A 215 16.77 -22.07 2.65
C LYS A 215 17.64 -22.43 3.85
N ARG A 216 18.90 -21.95 3.90
CA ARG A 216 19.78 -22.16 5.05
C ARG A 216 19.18 -21.57 6.33
N LEU A 217 18.62 -20.37 6.26
CA LEU A 217 17.96 -19.72 7.39
C LEU A 217 16.68 -20.46 7.80
N ALA A 218 15.85 -20.87 6.85
CA ALA A 218 14.66 -21.66 7.12
C ALA A 218 14.98 -22.95 7.87
N LEU A 219 15.94 -23.74 7.37
CA LEU A 219 16.37 -24.99 8.01
C LEU A 219 17.01 -24.74 9.39
N LEU A 220 17.77 -23.65 9.55
CA LEU A 220 18.33 -23.28 10.85
C LEU A 220 17.23 -23.02 11.89
N ILE A 221 16.22 -22.22 11.53
CA ILE A 221 15.12 -21.90 12.45
C ILE A 221 14.30 -23.15 12.76
N LEU A 222 13.99 -23.97 11.75
CA LEU A 222 13.25 -25.22 11.93
C LEU A 222 14.04 -26.28 12.72
N SER A 223 15.37 -26.34 12.60
CA SER A 223 16.21 -27.22 13.42
C SER A 223 16.19 -26.87 14.92
N ARG A 224 15.64 -25.71 15.27
CA ARG A 224 15.48 -25.22 16.64
C ARG A 224 14.02 -25.22 17.12
N SER A 225 13.06 -25.62 16.29
CA SER A 225 11.64 -25.64 16.68
C SER A 225 11.27 -26.84 17.55
N SER A 226 10.08 -26.78 18.15
CA SER A 226 9.51 -27.84 18.99
C SER A 226 9.09 -29.09 18.19
N ASN A 227 9.03 -30.24 18.89
CA ASN A 227 8.63 -31.54 18.34
C ASN A 227 7.10 -31.75 18.25
N SER A 228 6.27 -30.86 18.80
CA SER A 228 4.82 -31.06 18.75
C SER A 228 4.22 -30.62 17.40
N GLY A 229 3.27 -31.41 16.88
CA GLY A 229 2.68 -31.19 15.54
C GLY A 229 2.13 -29.78 15.33
N GLY A 230 1.42 -29.24 16.33
CA GLY A 230 0.89 -27.87 16.29
C GLY A 230 1.98 -26.80 16.37
N ALA A 231 3.01 -26.99 17.22
CA ALA A 231 4.11 -26.03 17.35
C ALA A 231 4.98 -25.99 16.09
N LEU A 232 5.08 -27.10 15.35
CA LEU A 232 5.77 -27.10 14.07
C LEU A 232 5.02 -26.27 13.02
N ILE A 233 3.68 -26.35 12.96
CA ILE A 233 2.91 -25.54 12.02
C ILE A 233 3.18 -24.04 12.26
N ILE A 234 3.06 -23.56 13.50
CA ILE A 234 3.33 -22.14 13.80
C ILE A 234 4.80 -21.78 13.54
N SER A 235 5.74 -22.70 13.74
CA SER A 235 7.17 -22.47 13.44
C SER A 235 7.40 -22.31 11.94
N VAL A 236 6.83 -23.21 11.12
CA VAL A 236 6.87 -23.14 9.66
C VAL A 236 6.19 -21.87 9.16
N MET A 237 5.03 -21.53 9.72
CA MET A 237 4.30 -20.29 9.43
C MET A 237 5.14 -19.06 9.77
N GLY A 238 5.74 -19.00 10.96
CA GLY A 238 6.58 -17.88 11.39
C GLY A 238 7.84 -17.71 10.55
N VAL A 239 8.51 -18.80 10.18
CA VAL A 239 9.63 -18.77 9.22
C VAL A 239 9.16 -18.24 7.87
N THR A 240 8.02 -18.72 7.38
CA THR A 240 7.47 -18.28 6.09
C THR A 240 7.15 -16.79 6.10
N ALA A 241 6.48 -16.30 7.16
CA ALA A 241 6.15 -14.89 7.31
C ALA A 241 7.42 -14.03 7.42
N PHE A 242 8.42 -14.48 8.18
CA PHE A 242 9.69 -13.79 8.31
C PHE A 242 10.44 -13.69 6.97
N LEU A 243 10.52 -14.77 6.18
CA LEU A 243 11.14 -14.71 4.85
C LEU A 243 10.37 -13.75 3.93
N SER A 244 9.04 -13.79 4.01
CA SER A 244 8.18 -12.95 3.18
C SER A 244 8.31 -11.46 3.46
N MET A 245 8.65 -11.10 4.70
CA MET A 245 8.95 -9.73 5.10
C MET A 245 10.10 -9.10 4.27
N TRP A 246 11.04 -9.89 3.76
CA TRP A 246 12.27 -9.37 3.12
C TRP A 246 12.40 -9.69 1.64
N ILE A 247 11.76 -10.76 1.17
CA ILE A 247 11.93 -11.27 -0.20
C ILE A 247 10.65 -10.96 -0.99
N SER A 248 9.82 -11.96 -1.22
CA SER A 248 8.50 -11.81 -1.81
C SER A 248 7.61 -12.96 -1.33
N ASN A 249 6.32 -12.72 -1.28
CA ASN A 249 5.32 -13.71 -0.90
C ASN A 249 5.47 -15.01 -1.73
N THR A 250 5.64 -14.87 -3.04
CA THR A 250 5.77 -16.00 -3.97
C THR A 250 7.03 -16.81 -3.73
N ALA A 251 8.20 -16.16 -3.54
CA ALA A 251 9.46 -16.85 -3.29
C ALA A 251 9.43 -17.60 -1.96
N SER A 252 8.91 -16.96 -0.90
CA SER A 252 8.78 -17.58 0.42
C SER A 252 7.90 -18.82 0.40
N ALA A 253 6.75 -18.76 -0.27
CA ALA A 253 5.89 -19.93 -0.46
C ALA A 253 6.58 -21.03 -1.28
N ALA A 254 7.25 -20.68 -2.37
CA ALA A 254 7.95 -21.65 -3.23
C ALA A 254 9.07 -22.42 -2.50
N ILE A 255 9.74 -21.78 -1.53
CA ILE A 255 10.79 -22.41 -0.70
C ILE A 255 10.16 -23.31 0.37
N MET A 256 9.12 -22.81 1.03
CA MET A 256 8.55 -23.46 2.21
C MET A 256 7.61 -24.63 1.86
N ILE A 257 6.96 -24.62 0.69
CA ILE A 257 6.06 -25.71 0.28
C ILE A 257 6.78 -27.05 0.09
N PRO A 258 7.93 -27.16 -0.62
CA PRO A 258 8.68 -28.42 -0.68
C PRO A 258 9.13 -28.91 0.69
N ILE A 259 9.56 -28.01 1.59
CA ILE A 259 9.93 -28.35 2.96
C ILE A 259 8.70 -28.89 3.71
N ALA A 260 7.55 -28.21 3.61
CA ALA A 260 6.29 -28.67 4.19
C ALA A 260 5.88 -30.05 3.67
N LEU A 261 6.01 -30.31 2.36
CA LEU A 261 5.71 -31.62 1.77
C LEU A 261 6.66 -32.72 2.26
N ALA A 262 7.94 -32.41 2.45
CA ALA A 262 8.90 -33.34 3.03
C ALA A 262 8.51 -33.72 4.47
N ILE A 263 8.04 -32.77 5.28
CA ILE A 263 7.50 -32.99 6.63
C ILE A 263 6.27 -33.91 6.56
N ILE A 264 5.29 -33.58 5.71
CA ILE A 264 4.03 -34.32 5.56
C ILE A 264 4.28 -35.78 5.13
N SER A 265 5.27 -36.03 4.27
CA SER A 265 5.58 -37.37 3.76
C SER A 265 5.99 -38.39 4.83
N ARG A 266 6.37 -37.93 6.02
CA ARG A 266 6.82 -38.76 7.14
C ARG A 266 5.68 -39.32 7.99
N ILE A 267 4.54 -38.65 7.98
CA ILE A 267 3.37 -39.06 8.77
C ILE A 267 2.82 -40.35 8.15
N GLN A 268 2.86 -41.45 8.89
CA GLN A 268 2.45 -42.76 8.38
C GLN A 268 0.94 -42.91 8.39
N ASP A 269 0.27 -42.39 9.42
CA ASP A 269 -1.19 -42.37 9.46
C ASP A 269 -1.75 -41.54 8.29
N THR A 270 -2.59 -42.16 7.46
CA THR A 270 -3.13 -41.55 6.24
C THR A 270 -4.14 -40.44 6.53
N GLU A 271 -4.93 -40.56 7.59
CA GLU A 271 -5.92 -39.57 7.99
C GLU A 271 -5.25 -38.34 8.59
N ILE A 272 -4.30 -38.55 9.52
CA ILE A 272 -3.50 -37.47 10.12
C ILE A 272 -2.68 -36.77 9.03
N ARG A 273 -2.04 -37.51 8.14
CA ARG A 273 -1.26 -36.95 7.02
C ARG A 273 -2.10 -36.06 6.12
N SER A 274 -3.35 -36.45 5.83
CA SER A 274 -4.27 -35.65 5.02
C SER A 274 -4.63 -34.34 5.72
N LYS A 275 -5.09 -34.40 6.97
CA LYS A 275 -5.48 -33.21 7.76
C LYS A 275 -4.29 -32.27 7.99
N TYR A 276 -3.15 -32.83 8.41
CA TYR A 276 -1.92 -32.09 8.65
C TYR A 276 -1.38 -31.48 7.36
N GLY A 277 -1.46 -32.22 6.25
CA GLY A 277 -1.06 -31.72 4.94
C GLY A 277 -1.85 -30.50 4.50
N LYS A 278 -3.17 -30.51 4.69
CA LYS A 278 -4.04 -29.35 4.42
C LYS A 278 -3.66 -28.16 5.30
N ALA A 279 -3.51 -28.39 6.59
CA ALA A 279 -3.17 -27.37 7.56
C ALA A 279 -1.82 -26.70 7.28
N LEU A 280 -0.77 -27.50 7.03
CA LEU A 280 0.57 -26.99 6.82
C LEU A 280 0.71 -26.25 5.48
N VAL A 281 0.13 -26.79 4.39
CA VAL A 281 0.19 -26.17 3.07
C VAL A 281 -0.57 -24.84 3.05
N LEU A 282 -1.78 -24.78 3.62
CA LEU A 282 -2.50 -23.52 3.77
C LEU A 282 -1.80 -22.55 4.72
N GLY A 283 -1.27 -23.05 5.84
CA GLY A 283 -0.50 -22.24 6.79
C GLY A 283 0.69 -21.54 6.13
N VAL A 284 1.45 -22.25 5.28
CA VAL A 284 2.54 -21.66 4.48
C VAL A 284 2.01 -20.58 3.54
N ALA A 285 0.98 -20.86 2.75
CA ALA A 285 0.43 -19.87 1.81
C ALA A 285 -0.05 -18.60 2.52
N TYR A 286 -0.84 -18.76 3.58
CA TYR A 286 -1.39 -17.62 4.33
C TYR A 286 -0.29 -16.83 5.04
N SER A 287 0.72 -17.51 5.58
CA SER A 287 1.85 -16.83 6.25
C SER A 287 2.76 -16.11 5.27
N ALA A 288 2.93 -16.62 4.05
CA ALA A 288 3.66 -15.94 3.00
C ALA A 288 2.95 -14.64 2.59
N THR A 289 1.63 -14.69 2.35
CA THR A 289 0.84 -13.48 2.05
C THR A 289 0.86 -12.49 3.23
N LEU A 290 0.64 -12.97 4.45
CA LEU A 290 0.63 -12.14 5.65
C LEU A 290 2.00 -11.49 5.93
N GLY A 291 3.10 -12.23 5.80
CA GLY A 291 4.44 -11.71 6.12
C GLY A 291 4.85 -10.51 5.25
N GLY A 292 4.37 -10.45 4.01
CA GLY A 292 4.60 -9.31 3.11
C GLY A 292 3.98 -7.99 3.60
N VAL A 293 3.02 -8.03 4.53
CA VAL A 293 2.43 -6.84 5.17
C VAL A 293 3.40 -6.17 6.14
N ALA A 294 4.33 -6.93 6.73
CA ALA A 294 5.17 -6.44 7.83
C ALA A 294 6.12 -5.31 7.42
N SER A 295 6.65 -5.31 6.20
CA SER A 295 7.65 -4.34 5.75
C SER A 295 7.21 -3.60 4.49
N LEU A 296 7.83 -2.45 4.24
CA LEU A 296 7.57 -1.64 3.06
C LEU A 296 7.99 -2.32 1.74
N VAL A 297 8.86 -3.34 1.79
CA VAL A 297 9.37 -4.05 0.59
C VAL A 297 8.62 -5.37 0.36
N GLY A 298 7.96 -5.91 1.37
CA GLY A 298 7.37 -7.25 1.32
C GLY A 298 6.24 -7.42 0.31
N SER A 299 5.41 -6.39 0.10
CA SER A 299 4.25 -6.45 -0.80
C SER A 299 4.09 -5.14 -1.62
N PRO A 300 3.75 -5.20 -2.92
CA PRO A 300 3.64 -4.01 -3.77
C PRO A 300 2.64 -2.91 -3.34
N PRO A 301 1.51 -3.18 -2.67
CA PRO A 301 0.62 -2.15 -2.15
C PRO A 301 1.28 -1.23 -1.10
N ASN A 302 2.26 -1.74 -0.34
CA ASN A 302 2.88 -1.01 0.76
C ASN A 302 3.66 0.24 0.30
N PRO A 303 4.63 0.13 -0.65
CA PRO A 303 5.35 1.30 -1.14
C PRO A 303 4.50 2.18 -2.05
N LEU A 304 3.43 1.65 -2.67
CA LEU A 304 2.42 2.47 -3.33
C LEU A 304 1.72 3.39 -2.32
N ALA A 305 1.27 2.84 -1.20
CA ALA A 305 0.65 3.60 -0.13
C ALA A 305 1.61 4.67 0.42
N ALA A 306 2.89 4.33 0.63
CA ALA A 306 3.90 5.30 1.01
C ALA A 306 4.06 6.42 -0.04
N SER A 307 4.07 6.11 -1.33
CA SER A 307 4.14 7.13 -2.40
C SER A 307 2.94 8.08 -2.36
N TYR A 308 1.73 7.56 -2.12
CA TYR A 308 0.53 8.38 -1.97
C TYR A 308 0.51 9.20 -0.68
N ILE A 309 0.98 8.65 0.44
CA ILE A 309 1.14 9.42 1.69
C ILE A 309 2.09 10.61 1.46
N ASN A 310 3.24 10.36 0.80
CA ASN A 310 4.16 11.43 0.43
C ASN A 310 3.50 12.46 -0.50
N SER A 311 2.79 12.01 -1.54
CA SER A 311 2.23 12.88 -2.58
C SER A 311 1.01 13.69 -2.13
N PHE A 312 0.08 13.06 -1.40
CA PHE A 312 -1.14 13.71 -0.92
C PHE A 312 -0.93 14.44 0.41
N LEU A 313 -0.24 13.82 1.38
CA LEU A 313 -0.12 14.35 2.74
C LEU A 313 1.15 15.16 2.95
N GLY A 314 2.15 15.04 2.05
CA GLY A 314 3.45 15.70 2.21
C GLY A 314 4.28 15.14 3.36
N ILE A 315 3.92 13.96 3.88
CA ILE A 315 4.62 13.29 4.98
C ILE A 315 5.72 12.42 4.39
N GLN A 316 6.96 12.65 4.81
CA GLN A 316 8.09 11.79 4.44
C GLN A 316 7.90 10.39 5.04
N PHE A 317 7.45 9.46 4.20
CA PHE A 317 7.15 8.10 4.64
C PHE A 317 8.30 7.14 4.30
N SER A 318 9.11 6.80 5.30
CA SER A 318 10.30 5.95 5.18
C SER A 318 9.99 4.46 5.44
N PHE A 319 10.99 3.59 5.26
CA PHE A 319 10.88 2.17 5.64
C PHE A 319 10.54 2.01 7.13
N MET A 320 11.19 2.77 8.02
CA MET A 320 10.97 2.68 9.46
C MET A 320 9.57 3.18 9.85
N SER A 321 9.02 4.16 9.12
CA SER A 321 7.67 4.68 9.33
C SER A 321 6.60 3.59 9.12
N TRP A 322 6.85 2.59 8.28
CA TRP A 322 5.89 1.51 7.99
C TRP A 322 5.80 0.44 9.09
N LEU A 323 6.94 0.10 9.72
CA LEU A 323 7.02 -1.06 10.62
C LEU A 323 6.00 -1.02 11.78
N PRO A 324 5.75 0.11 12.46
CA PRO A 324 4.73 0.20 13.51
C PRO A 324 3.30 -0.08 13.04
N PHE A 325 3.04 0.03 11.74
CA PHE A 325 1.73 -0.27 11.16
C PHE A 325 1.62 -1.74 10.77
N GLY A 326 2.54 -2.23 9.94
CA GLY A 326 2.47 -3.57 9.34
C GLY A 326 2.87 -4.71 10.28
N LEU A 327 3.97 -4.56 11.02
CA LEU A 327 4.53 -5.65 11.83
C LEU A 327 3.58 -6.13 12.94
N PRO A 328 2.90 -5.25 13.70
CA PRO A 328 1.95 -5.71 14.72
C PRO A 328 0.77 -6.49 14.14
N VAL A 329 0.27 -6.10 12.94
CA VAL A 329 -0.79 -6.84 12.26
C VAL A 329 -0.35 -8.27 11.99
N VAL A 330 0.88 -8.47 11.49
CA VAL A 330 1.43 -9.82 11.27
C VAL A 330 1.56 -10.61 12.58
N LEU A 331 2.07 -9.99 13.63
CA LEU A 331 2.24 -10.64 14.95
C LEU A 331 0.90 -11.05 15.58
N ILE A 332 -0.18 -10.31 15.32
CA ILE A 332 -1.53 -10.63 15.81
C ILE A 332 -2.20 -11.67 14.90
N MET A 333 -2.15 -11.50 13.58
CA MET A 333 -2.83 -12.38 12.63
C MET A 333 -2.21 -13.77 12.54
N LEU A 334 -0.88 -13.90 12.62
CA LEU A 334 -0.19 -15.17 12.47
C LEU A 334 -0.67 -16.24 13.47
N PRO A 335 -0.72 -15.98 14.80
CA PRO A 335 -1.26 -16.94 15.76
C PRO A 335 -2.76 -17.17 15.59
N ILE A 336 -3.54 -16.17 15.14
CA ILE A 336 -4.98 -16.34 14.89
C ILE A 336 -5.21 -17.30 13.72
N ILE A 337 -4.48 -17.13 12.61
CA ILE A 337 -4.56 -18.02 11.45
C ILE A 337 -4.13 -19.42 11.83
N TRP A 338 -3.03 -19.55 12.58
CA TRP A 338 -2.55 -20.84 13.06
C TRP A 338 -3.63 -21.55 13.89
N GLN A 339 -4.22 -20.85 14.86
CA GLN A 339 -5.27 -21.40 15.71
C GLN A 339 -6.51 -21.80 14.91
N TRP A 340 -6.91 -20.97 13.94
CA TRP A 340 -8.03 -21.28 13.05
C TRP A 340 -7.79 -22.55 12.23
N VAL A 341 -6.61 -22.68 11.61
CA VAL A 341 -6.25 -23.85 10.80
C VAL A 341 -6.18 -25.11 11.68
N MET A 342 -5.64 -25.02 12.89
CA MET A 342 -5.61 -26.11 13.87
C MET A 342 -7.01 -26.62 14.22
N ILE A 343 -7.96 -25.69 14.49
CA ILE A 343 -9.35 -26.02 14.81
C ILE A 343 -10.07 -26.60 13.58
N ARG A 344 -9.92 -25.97 12.42
CA ARG A 344 -10.63 -26.31 11.17
C ARG A 344 -10.32 -27.73 10.68
N PHE A 345 -9.06 -28.16 10.82
CA PHE A 345 -8.62 -29.48 10.39
C PHE A 345 -8.48 -30.48 11.55
N LYS A 346 -8.86 -30.10 12.78
CA LYS A 346 -8.84 -30.96 13.98
C LYS A 346 -7.48 -31.64 14.18
N ILE A 347 -6.41 -30.84 14.15
CA ILE A 347 -5.04 -31.36 14.29
C ILE A 347 -4.81 -31.86 15.72
N PRO A 348 -4.33 -33.10 15.92
CA PRO A 348 -4.02 -33.62 17.25
C PRO A 348 -2.89 -32.82 17.91
N LYS A 349 -2.94 -32.71 19.25
CA LYS A 349 -1.97 -31.92 20.04
C LYS A 349 -0.54 -32.43 19.94
N SER A 350 -0.37 -33.75 19.79
CA SER A 350 0.92 -34.41 19.57
C SER A 350 0.79 -35.42 18.44
N ILE A 351 1.86 -35.54 17.66
CA ILE A 351 2.02 -36.55 16.62
C ILE A 351 3.37 -37.20 16.93
N GLU A 352 3.37 -38.40 17.51
CA GLU A 352 4.61 -39.08 17.98
C GLU A 352 5.63 -39.27 16.86
N GLU A 353 5.15 -39.48 15.63
CA GLU A 353 5.96 -39.62 14.41
C GLU A 353 6.75 -38.34 14.03
N MET A 354 6.58 -37.25 14.79
CA MET A 354 7.23 -35.97 14.56
C MET A 354 8.39 -35.66 15.52
N ASP A 355 8.70 -36.54 16.46
CA ASP A 355 9.80 -36.32 17.41
C ASP A 355 11.20 -36.26 16.74
N ASP A 356 11.35 -36.84 15.55
CA ASP A 356 12.61 -36.88 14.76
C ASP A 356 12.79 -35.69 13.80
N LEU A 357 11.81 -34.78 13.67
CA LEU A 357 11.84 -33.69 12.68
C LEU A 357 12.94 -32.65 12.92
N LYS A 358 13.29 -32.45 14.19
CA LYS A 358 14.43 -31.63 14.59
C LYS A 358 15.73 -32.22 14.07
N GLU A 359 15.90 -33.54 14.21
CA GLU A 359 17.08 -34.26 13.75
C GLU A 359 17.17 -34.25 12.21
N ILE A 360 16.03 -34.32 11.52
CA ILE A 360 15.97 -34.23 10.05
C ILE A 360 16.35 -32.84 9.56
N SER A 361 15.74 -31.80 10.12
CA SER A 361 16.04 -30.41 9.74
C SER A 361 17.50 -30.07 10.04
N LEU A 362 18.03 -30.60 11.15
CA LEU A 362 19.44 -30.51 11.50
C LEU A 362 20.32 -31.29 10.51
N LYS A 363 19.96 -32.53 10.12
CA LYS A 363 20.69 -33.31 9.12
C LYS A 363 20.74 -32.59 7.77
N GLU A 364 19.62 -32.06 7.27
CA GLU A 364 19.57 -31.27 6.04
C GLU A 364 20.35 -29.96 6.17
N TYR A 365 20.28 -29.28 7.31
CA TYR A 365 21.09 -28.09 7.58
C TYR A 365 22.59 -28.41 7.56
N LEU A 366 23.02 -29.49 8.23
CA LEU A 366 24.41 -29.92 8.27
C LEU A 366 24.93 -30.34 6.89
N ARG A 367 24.07 -30.87 6.02
CA ARG A 367 24.40 -31.18 4.62
C ARG A 367 24.76 -29.95 3.79
N LEU A 368 24.29 -28.75 4.17
CA LEU A 368 24.67 -27.50 3.50
C LEU A 368 26.13 -27.09 3.74
N GLY A 369 26.80 -27.70 4.73
CA GLY A 369 28.19 -27.42 5.07
C GLY A 369 28.46 -25.97 5.53
N ASN A 370 29.73 -25.59 5.57
CA ASN A 370 30.16 -24.24 5.98
C ASN A 370 29.73 -23.17 4.97
N MET A 371 29.48 -21.95 5.46
CA MET A 371 29.11 -20.84 4.57
C MET A 371 30.27 -20.45 3.65
N SER A 372 29.96 -20.31 2.36
CA SER A 372 30.91 -19.79 1.38
C SER A 372 31.21 -18.30 1.60
N ILE A 373 32.29 -17.81 1.00
CA ILE A 373 32.64 -16.38 1.06
C ILE A 373 31.53 -15.54 0.43
N GLN A 374 30.95 -16.00 -0.69
CA GLN A 374 29.84 -15.32 -1.37
C GLN A 374 28.61 -15.23 -0.47
N GLN A 375 28.25 -16.32 0.23
CA GLN A 375 27.16 -16.32 1.20
C GLN A 375 27.39 -15.30 2.32
N LYS A 376 28.61 -15.21 2.86
CA LYS A 376 28.96 -14.22 3.89
C LYS A 376 28.89 -12.79 3.37
N LEU A 377 29.33 -12.54 2.13
CA LEU A 377 29.25 -11.21 1.50
C LEU A 377 27.80 -10.78 1.29
N VAL A 378 26.93 -11.65 0.79
CA VAL A 378 25.50 -11.35 0.63
C VAL A 378 24.84 -11.02 1.98
N ILE A 379 25.13 -11.80 3.03
CA ILE A 379 24.65 -11.49 4.39
C ILE A 379 25.18 -10.12 4.85
N GLY A 380 26.46 -9.83 4.60
CA GLY A 380 27.07 -8.54 4.95
C GLY A 380 26.38 -7.36 4.27
N VAL A 381 26.11 -7.46 2.96
CA VAL A 381 25.39 -6.42 2.22
C VAL A 381 23.94 -6.29 2.72
N PHE A 382 23.23 -7.40 2.88
CA PHE A 382 21.86 -7.42 3.40
C PHE A 382 21.78 -6.75 4.78
N ALA A 383 22.62 -7.17 5.72
CA ALA A 383 22.66 -6.61 7.07
C ALA A 383 23.02 -5.11 7.06
N SER A 384 23.91 -4.68 6.17
CA SER A 384 24.28 -3.27 6.02
C SER A 384 23.10 -2.44 5.49
N VAL A 385 22.38 -2.92 4.47
CA VAL A 385 21.19 -2.25 3.93
C VAL A 385 20.11 -2.12 5.00
N VAL A 386 19.83 -3.21 5.73
CA VAL A 386 18.84 -3.19 6.81
C VAL A 386 19.27 -2.18 7.89
N ALA A 387 20.52 -2.19 8.33
CA ALA A 387 21.02 -1.22 9.31
C ALA A 387 20.89 0.24 8.82
N LEU A 388 21.14 0.49 7.53
CA LEU A 388 20.94 1.81 6.93
C LEU A 388 19.46 2.20 6.90
N TRP A 389 18.53 1.31 6.55
CA TRP A 389 17.09 1.63 6.65
C TRP A 389 16.64 2.01 8.06
N PHE A 390 17.16 1.34 9.10
CA PHE A 390 16.87 1.69 10.49
C PHE A 390 17.52 3.02 10.94
N THR A 391 18.46 3.54 10.17
CA THR A 391 19.19 4.78 10.49
C THR A 391 18.93 5.93 9.51
N GLU A 392 17.96 5.77 8.60
CA GLU A 392 17.52 6.85 7.70
C GLU A 392 17.03 8.05 8.52
N GLN A 393 16.02 7.80 9.37
CA GLN A 393 15.49 8.76 10.31
C GLN A 393 15.23 8.05 11.64
N VAL A 394 16.07 8.36 12.63
CA VAL A 394 15.95 7.77 13.96
C VAL A 394 14.76 8.43 14.68
N PRO A 395 13.91 7.69 15.41
CA PRO A 395 12.80 8.28 16.16
C PRO A 395 13.24 9.43 17.06
N ASP A 396 12.43 10.49 17.15
CA ASP A 396 12.80 11.74 17.83
C ASP A 396 13.30 11.55 19.26
N PHE A 397 12.72 10.61 20.01
CA PHE A 397 13.14 10.31 21.38
C PHE A 397 14.57 9.77 21.44
N LEU A 398 14.97 8.93 20.47
CA LEU A 398 16.34 8.43 20.36
C LEU A 398 17.25 9.55 19.85
N ALA A 399 16.84 10.24 18.79
CA ALA A 399 17.60 11.32 18.18
C ALA A 399 18.02 12.40 19.19
N ASN A 400 17.11 12.77 20.10
CA ASN A 400 17.37 13.73 21.17
C ASN A 400 18.38 13.22 22.22
N ILE A 401 18.44 11.92 22.46
CA ILE A 401 19.41 11.30 23.39
C ILE A 401 20.79 11.16 22.75
N ILE A 402 20.84 10.69 21.50
CA ILE A 402 22.11 10.41 20.79
C ILE A 402 22.69 11.64 20.07
N GLY A 403 21.93 12.72 19.94
CA GLY A 403 22.33 13.93 19.21
C GLY A 403 22.45 13.71 17.70
N TRP A 404 21.81 12.67 17.16
CA TRP A 404 21.88 12.28 15.75
C TRP A 404 20.52 11.80 15.27
N SER A 405 19.98 12.47 14.25
CA SER A 405 18.64 12.18 13.69
C SER A 405 18.64 11.08 12.63
N GLY A 406 19.78 10.47 12.33
CA GLY A 406 19.96 9.55 11.21
C GLY A 406 20.75 10.17 10.06
N HIS A 407 21.03 9.37 9.03
CA HIS A 407 21.82 9.81 7.88
C HIS A 407 21.01 10.54 6.80
N GLY A 408 19.66 10.49 6.85
CA GLY A 408 18.77 11.23 5.94
C GLY A 408 18.82 10.82 4.46
N ILE A 409 19.38 9.64 4.16
CA ILE A 409 19.40 9.10 2.79
C ILE A 409 18.16 8.23 2.65
N SER A 410 17.35 8.46 1.63
CA SER A 410 16.09 7.76 1.47
C SER A 410 16.27 6.24 1.39
N SER A 411 15.32 5.49 1.95
CA SER A 411 15.29 4.02 1.90
C SER A 411 15.49 3.48 0.47
N SER A 412 14.95 4.18 -0.51
CA SER A 412 15.07 3.83 -1.93
C SER A 412 16.51 3.90 -2.44
N VAL A 413 17.25 4.95 -2.10
CA VAL A 413 18.66 5.10 -2.49
C VAL A 413 19.53 4.07 -1.77
N VAL A 414 19.28 3.81 -0.49
CA VAL A 414 19.96 2.76 0.26
C VAL A 414 19.76 1.38 -0.40
N ALA A 415 18.55 1.08 -0.87
CA ALA A 415 18.24 -0.16 -1.57
C ALA A 415 19.01 -0.28 -2.90
N LEU A 416 19.10 0.82 -3.66
CA LEU A 416 19.89 0.88 -4.90
C LEU A 416 21.39 0.71 -4.64
N ILE A 417 21.93 1.31 -3.58
CA ILE A 417 23.33 1.11 -3.17
C ILE A 417 23.59 -0.36 -2.85
N GLY A 418 22.67 -1.01 -2.14
CA GLY A 418 22.75 -2.45 -1.86
C GLY A 418 22.75 -3.31 -3.13
N GLY A 419 21.82 -3.03 -4.06
CA GLY A 419 21.77 -3.68 -5.36
C GLY A 419 23.05 -3.50 -6.17
N LEU A 420 23.56 -2.26 -6.24
CA LEU A 420 24.81 -1.94 -6.92
C LEU A 420 26.00 -2.67 -6.28
N ALA A 421 26.08 -2.70 -4.94
CA ALA A 421 27.14 -3.42 -4.23
C ALA A 421 27.14 -4.92 -4.59
N LEU A 422 25.97 -5.56 -4.68
CA LEU A 422 25.85 -6.96 -5.10
C LEU A 422 26.36 -7.19 -6.53
N MET A 423 26.10 -6.26 -7.44
CA MET A 423 26.61 -6.35 -8.82
C MET A 423 28.12 -6.13 -8.89
N VAL A 424 28.64 -5.11 -8.20
CA VAL A 424 30.08 -4.79 -8.15
C VAL A 424 30.88 -5.95 -7.53
N LEU A 425 30.34 -6.61 -6.51
CA LEU A 425 30.95 -7.79 -5.89
C LEU A 425 30.84 -9.07 -6.75
N GLY A 426 30.22 -9.00 -7.94
CA GLY A 426 30.02 -10.15 -8.82
C GLY A 426 29.06 -11.20 -8.26
N LEU A 427 28.19 -10.81 -7.32
CA LEU A 427 27.20 -11.70 -6.70
C LEU A 427 25.94 -11.80 -7.57
N LEU A 428 25.60 -10.72 -8.27
CA LEU A 428 24.53 -10.66 -9.26
C LEU A 428 25.07 -10.28 -10.63
N ASP A 429 24.46 -10.83 -11.68
CA ASP A 429 24.76 -10.52 -13.08
C ASP A 429 23.53 -9.96 -13.82
N GLU A 430 23.72 -9.53 -15.07
CA GLU A 430 22.63 -8.99 -15.90
C GLU A 430 21.50 -10.01 -16.15
N LYS A 431 21.83 -11.30 -16.15
CA LYS A 431 20.83 -12.37 -16.31
C LYS A 431 19.92 -12.43 -15.08
N ASP A 432 20.46 -12.27 -13.88
CA ASP A 432 19.66 -12.17 -12.66
C ASP A 432 18.67 -11.01 -12.74
N VAL A 433 19.13 -9.84 -13.18
CA VAL A 433 18.32 -8.62 -13.29
C VAL A 433 17.22 -8.76 -14.35
N SER A 434 17.54 -9.32 -15.52
CA SER A 434 16.60 -9.44 -16.64
C SER A 434 15.55 -10.56 -16.45
N SER A 435 15.90 -11.67 -15.79
CA SER A 435 15.05 -12.87 -15.77
C SER A 435 14.38 -13.20 -14.44
N HIS A 436 14.89 -12.68 -13.31
CA HIS A 436 14.35 -13.01 -11.99
C HIS A 436 13.68 -11.83 -11.28
N ILE A 437 13.82 -10.62 -11.82
CA ILE A 437 13.16 -9.43 -11.29
C ILE A 437 11.76 -9.31 -11.90
N SER A 438 10.76 -9.03 -11.05
CA SER A 438 9.38 -8.82 -11.50
C SER A 438 9.20 -7.42 -12.08
N TRP A 439 9.63 -7.21 -13.33
CA TRP A 439 9.42 -5.96 -14.07
C TRP A 439 7.94 -5.55 -14.14
N SER A 440 7.06 -6.54 -14.22
CA SER A 440 5.61 -6.33 -14.18
C SER A 440 5.16 -5.57 -12.93
N SER A 441 5.68 -5.94 -11.75
CA SER A 441 5.32 -5.28 -10.50
C SER A 441 5.80 -3.83 -10.45
N LEU A 442 6.99 -3.54 -10.98
CA LEU A 442 7.55 -2.19 -11.06
C LEU A 442 6.74 -1.29 -12.01
N LEU A 443 6.36 -1.81 -13.18
CA LEU A 443 5.53 -1.10 -14.15
C LEU A 443 4.13 -0.82 -13.60
N ILE A 444 3.52 -1.77 -12.90
CA ILE A 444 2.22 -1.59 -12.26
C ILE A 444 2.30 -0.48 -11.21
N LEU A 445 3.30 -0.51 -10.34
CA LEU A 445 3.51 0.52 -9.32
C LEU A 445 3.66 1.92 -9.95
N GLY A 446 4.55 2.06 -10.93
CA GLY A 446 4.77 3.33 -11.62
C GLY A 446 3.52 3.86 -12.32
N SER A 447 2.80 2.99 -13.03
CA SER A 447 1.53 3.34 -13.67
C SER A 447 0.44 3.71 -12.67
N GLY A 448 0.45 3.09 -11.49
CA GLY A 448 -0.46 3.39 -10.40
C GLY A 448 -0.23 4.80 -9.87
N ILE A 449 1.01 5.14 -9.55
CA ILE A 449 1.41 6.49 -9.11
C ILE A 449 1.07 7.52 -10.20
N ALA A 450 1.27 7.20 -11.48
CA ALA A 450 0.89 8.06 -12.59
C ALA A 450 -0.63 8.30 -12.66
N LEU A 451 -1.44 7.26 -12.50
CA LEU A 451 -2.90 7.36 -12.47
C LEU A 451 -3.39 8.16 -11.27
N GLY A 452 -2.91 7.84 -10.06
CA GLY A 452 -3.27 8.57 -8.85
C GLY A 452 -2.91 10.05 -8.95
N GLY A 453 -1.73 10.36 -9.48
CA GLY A 453 -1.33 11.73 -9.76
C GLY A 453 -2.24 12.45 -10.77
N ALA A 454 -2.64 11.77 -11.85
CA ALA A 454 -3.60 12.34 -12.80
C ALA A 454 -4.97 12.63 -12.14
N MET A 455 -5.42 11.79 -11.19
CA MET A 455 -6.66 12.03 -10.44
C MET A 455 -6.54 13.23 -9.50
N ILE A 456 -5.37 13.42 -8.88
CA ILE A 456 -5.08 14.58 -8.02
C ILE A 456 -5.12 15.84 -8.87
N ASP A 457 -4.33 15.88 -9.95
CA ASP A 457 -4.10 17.08 -10.75
C ASP A 457 -5.36 17.57 -11.48
N THR A 458 -6.30 16.66 -11.74
CA THR A 458 -7.59 16.96 -12.39
C THR A 458 -8.70 17.28 -11.40
N GLY A 459 -8.44 17.20 -10.09
CA GLY A 459 -9.45 17.41 -9.04
C GLY A 459 -10.47 16.29 -8.92
N LEU A 460 -10.34 15.21 -9.72
CA LEU A 460 -11.30 14.11 -9.75
C LEU A 460 -11.39 13.39 -8.41
N SER A 461 -10.25 13.17 -7.74
CA SER A 461 -10.23 12.50 -6.44
C SER A 461 -11.03 13.28 -5.37
N THR A 462 -10.92 14.61 -5.38
CA THR A 462 -11.67 15.49 -4.47
C THR A 462 -13.16 15.52 -4.80
N PHE A 463 -13.51 15.54 -6.09
CA PHE A 463 -14.91 15.45 -6.50
C PHE A 463 -15.56 14.14 -6.06
N LEU A 464 -14.91 12.99 -6.29
CA LEU A 464 -15.44 11.69 -5.86
C LEU A 464 -15.63 11.63 -4.35
N ALA A 465 -14.69 12.18 -3.57
CA ALA A 465 -14.83 12.30 -2.13
C ALA A 465 -16.04 13.16 -1.73
N GLN A 466 -16.30 14.26 -2.43
CA GLN A 466 -17.46 15.13 -2.17
C GLN A 466 -18.80 14.43 -2.40
N GLN A 467 -18.89 13.55 -3.40
CA GLN A 467 -20.09 12.73 -3.63
C GLN A 467 -20.37 11.75 -2.47
N MET A 468 -19.36 11.45 -1.65
CA MET A 468 -19.45 10.51 -0.53
C MET A 468 -19.60 11.21 0.83
N THR A 469 -19.79 12.54 0.86
CA THR A 469 -19.97 13.33 2.09
C THR A 469 -21.16 12.91 2.95
N GLY A 470 -22.19 12.27 2.35
CA GLY A 470 -23.29 11.67 3.09
C GLY A 470 -22.85 10.58 4.09
N LEU A 471 -21.65 10.00 3.90
CA LEU A 471 -21.05 9.08 4.87
C LEU A 471 -20.65 9.76 6.18
N GLY A 472 -20.51 11.10 6.21
CA GLY A 472 -20.20 11.86 7.42
C GLY A 472 -21.31 11.84 8.48
N ILE A 473 -22.49 11.34 8.14
CA ILE A 473 -23.56 11.07 9.11
C ILE A 473 -23.22 9.85 9.98
N LEU A 474 -22.41 8.92 9.44
CA LEU A 474 -22.01 7.71 10.14
C LEU A 474 -20.83 8.00 11.10
N PRO A 475 -20.71 7.26 12.21
CA PRO A 475 -19.52 7.31 13.05
C PRO A 475 -18.25 6.99 12.25
N SER A 476 -17.13 7.69 12.52
CA SER A 476 -15.84 7.52 11.81
C SER A 476 -15.40 6.06 11.75
N MET A 477 -15.50 5.34 12.87
CA MET A 477 -15.17 3.92 12.96
C MET A 477 -16.00 3.04 12.00
N LEU A 478 -17.28 3.34 11.80
CA LEU A 478 -18.12 2.58 10.89
C LEU A 478 -17.69 2.81 9.43
N VAL A 479 -17.32 4.05 9.08
CA VAL A 479 -16.77 4.36 7.75
C VAL A 479 -15.46 3.60 7.52
N ILE A 480 -14.57 3.56 8.51
CA ILE A 480 -13.31 2.81 8.45
C ILE A 480 -13.55 1.31 8.22
N ILE A 481 -14.51 0.71 8.93
CA ILE A 481 -14.88 -0.70 8.76
C ILE A 481 -15.43 -0.94 7.35
N ILE A 482 -16.33 -0.09 6.85
CA ILE A 482 -16.89 -0.20 5.50
C ILE A 482 -15.76 -0.16 4.46
N ILE A 483 -14.83 0.79 4.58
CA ILE A 483 -13.69 0.91 3.66
C ILE A 483 -12.78 -0.33 3.72
N GLY A 484 -12.48 -0.85 4.91
CA GLY A 484 -11.70 -2.07 5.06
C GLY A 484 -12.38 -3.30 4.46
N VAL A 485 -13.70 -3.44 4.63
CA VAL A 485 -14.49 -4.50 3.98
C VAL A 485 -14.42 -4.35 2.47
N VAL A 486 -14.61 -3.15 1.94
CA VAL A 486 -14.50 -2.89 0.49
C VAL A 486 -13.11 -3.25 -0.03
N ALA A 487 -12.05 -2.87 0.68
CA ALA A 487 -10.67 -3.20 0.31
C ALA A 487 -10.45 -4.71 0.17
N VAL A 488 -10.92 -5.49 1.15
CA VAL A 488 -10.79 -6.96 1.13
C VAL A 488 -11.68 -7.59 0.04
N LEU A 489 -12.91 -7.11 -0.16
CA LEU A 489 -13.79 -7.64 -1.20
C LEU A 489 -13.28 -7.33 -2.62
N VAL A 490 -12.72 -6.14 -2.82
CA VAL A 490 -12.16 -5.74 -4.11
C VAL A 490 -10.96 -6.61 -4.48
N THR A 491 -10.11 -6.96 -3.51
CA THR A 491 -8.93 -7.81 -3.78
C THR A 491 -9.29 -9.27 -4.11
N MET A 492 -10.46 -9.77 -3.68
CA MET A 492 -10.94 -11.10 -4.11
C MET A 492 -11.15 -11.22 -5.63
N VAL A 493 -11.39 -10.10 -6.31
CA VAL A 493 -11.70 -10.06 -7.75
C VAL A 493 -10.69 -9.27 -8.57
N ALA A 494 -9.69 -8.66 -7.94
CA ALA A 494 -8.65 -7.87 -8.59
C ALA A 494 -7.30 -8.12 -7.94
N SER A 495 -6.21 -7.88 -8.68
CA SER A 495 -4.88 -7.93 -8.06
C SER A 495 -4.77 -6.93 -6.90
N ASN A 496 -4.10 -7.33 -5.82
CA ASN A 496 -3.87 -6.50 -4.63
C ASN A 496 -3.35 -5.09 -4.97
N THR A 497 -2.43 -5.02 -5.94
CA THR A 497 -1.84 -3.75 -6.38
C THR A 497 -2.85 -2.90 -7.15
N GLY A 498 -3.63 -3.49 -8.07
CA GLY A 498 -4.67 -2.78 -8.80
C GLY A 498 -5.76 -2.22 -7.86
N ALA A 499 -6.16 -3.01 -6.86
CA ALA A 499 -7.10 -2.57 -5.82
C ALA A 499 -6.55 -1.34 -5.06
N ALA A 500 -5.29 -1.38 -4.63
CA ALA A 500 -4.64 -0.27 -3.93
C ALA A 500 -4.56 1.01 -4.80
N VAL A 501 -4.25 0.88 -6.09
CA VAL A 501 -4.18 2.03 -7.02
C VAL A 501 -5.54 2.73 -7.14
N ILE A 502 -6.63 1.98 -7.17
CA ILE A 502 -7.96 2.55 -7.35
C ILE A 502 -8.48 3.15 -6.04
N LEU A 503 -8.31 2.43 -4.93
CA LEU A 503 -8.94 2.78 -3.66
C LEU A 503 -8.24 3.94 -2.92
N ILE A 504 -6.90 3.93 -2.84
CA ILE A 504 -6.17 4.89 -1.99
C ILE A 504 -6.35 6.36 -2.45
N PRO A 505 -6.21 6.71 -3.75
CA PRO A 505 -6.36 8.09 -4.21
C PRO A 505 -7.75 8.69 -3.97
N VAL A 506 -8.80 7.87 -3.90
CA VAL A 506 -10.17 8.30 -3.57
C VAL A 506 -10.37 8.40 -2.06
N ALA A 507 -9.80 7.46 -1.32
CA ALA A 507 -9.99 7.36 0.11
C ALA A 507 -9.30 8.48 0.90
N ILE A 508 -8.14 8.97 0.43
CA ILE A 508 -7.42 10.07 1.10
C ILE A 508 -8.25 11.36 1.14
N PRO A 509 -8.74 11.93 0.01
CA PRO A 509 -9.57 13.13 0.05
C PRO A 509 -10.91 12.91 0.76
N LEU A 510 -11.46 11.70 0.70
CA LEU A 510 -12.65 11.34 1.46
C LEU A 510 -12.40 11.45 2.97
N ALA A 511 -11.30 10.87 3.44
CA ALA A 511 -10.89 10.94 4.84
C ALA A 511 -10.76 12.40 5.29
N THR A 512 -10.03 13.22 4.54
CA THR A 512 -9.86 14.65 4.82
C THR A 512 -11.20 15.40 4.89
N GLY A 513 -12.12 15.13 3.95
CA GLY A 513 -13.44 15.75 3.92
C GLY A 513 -14.34 15.36 5.09
N LEU A 514 -14.21 14.12 5.59
CA LEU A 514 -14.95 13.61 6.74
C LEU A 514 -14.30 13.93 8.09
N GLY A 515 -13.11 14.54 8.11
CA GLY A 515 -12.34 14.75 9.33
C GLY A 515 -11.73 13.47 9.92
N ILE A 516 -11.63 12.41 9.12
CA ILE A 516 -10.94 11.17 9.50
C ILE A 516 -9.47 11.28 9.12
N ASP A 517 -8.56 10.78 9.96
CA ASP A 517 -7.14 10.75 9.66
C ASP A 517 -6.87 10.02 8.32
N PRO A 518 -6.37 10.71 7.28
CA PRO A 518 -6.11 10.11 5.98
C PRO A 518 -5.01 9.05 6.01
N LEU A 519 -4.06 9.15 6.95
CA LEU A 519 -3.01 8.15 7.13
C LEU A 519 -3.63 6.82 7.58
N LEU A 520 -4.56 6.87 8.53
CA LEU A 520 -5.28 5.71 9.05
C LEU A 520 -6.00 4.96 7.92
N ILE A 521 -6.84 5.65 7.15
CA ILE A 521 -7.60 5.03 6.06
C ILE A 521 -6.67 4.45 4.99
N THR A 522 -5.58 5.14 4.68
CA THR A 522 -4.57 4.64 3.73
C THR A 522 -3.96 3.33 4.19
N MET A 523 -3.60 3.23 5.48
CA MET A 523 -3.05 2.00 6.06
C MET A 523 -4.06 0.86 6.08
N VAL A 524 -5.32 1.14 6.44
CA VAL A 524 -6.40 0.15 6.41
C VAL A 524 -6.56 -0.44 5.00
N ILE A 525 -6.56 0.41 3.96
CA ILE A 525 -6.68 -0.06 2.58
C ILE A 525 -5.44 -0.85 2.16
N ALA A 526 -4.23 -0.31 2.36
CA ALA A 526 -3.00 -0.92 1.88
C ALA A 526 -2.75 -2.31 2.51
N ILE A 527 -3.07 -2.44 3.80
CA ILE A 527 -3.00 -3.72 4.52
C ILE A 527 -4.17 -4.62 4.10
N GLY A 528 -5.40 -4.09 4.04
CA GLY A 528 -6.60 -4.86 3.69
C GLY A 528 -6.52 -5.50 2.30
N VAL A 529 -6.14 -4.75 1.26
CA VAL A 529 -5.98 -5.30 -0.10
C VAL A 529 -4.84 -6.32 -0.20
N SER A 530 -3.92 -6.35 0.76
CA SER A 530 -2.83 -7.34 0.82
C SER A 530 -3.24 -8.66 1.48
N MET A 531 -4.45 -8.75 2.04
CA MET A 531 -4.94 -9.88 2.83
C MET A 531 -6.05 -10.63 2.07
N ASP A 532 -5.68 -11.31 0.98
CA ASP A 532 -6.55 -12.23 0.22
C ASP A 532 -6.11 -13.69 0.42
N PHE A 533 -6.98 -14.48 1.05
CA PHE A 533 -6.73 -15.87 1.39
C PHE A 533 -7.71 -16.87 0.76
N ALA A 534 -8.87 -16.43 0.25
CA ALA A 534 -9.95 -17.32 -0.16
C ALA A 534 -9.72 -18.03 -1.51
N LEU A 535 -9.18 -17.34 -2.50
CA LEU A 535 -9.09 -17.87 -3.87
C LEU A 535 -7.65 -18.26 -4.24
N PRO A 536 -7.45 -19.37 -4.98
CA PRO A 536 -6.12 -19.73 -5.48
C PRO A 536 -5.53 -18.65 -6.38
N THR A 537 -6.37 -18.04 -7.21
CA THR A 537 -6.00 -16.98 -8.15
C THR A 537 -5.76 -15.64 -7.48
N GLY A 538 -6.18 -15.49 -6.22
CA GLY A 538 -6.04 -14.24 -5.47
C GLY A 538 -4.60 -13.86 -5.22
N THR A 539 -3.79 -14.83 -4.76
CA THR A 539 -2.36 -14.62 -4.54
C THR A 539 -1.50 -15.80 -5.03
N PRO A 540 -0.28 -15.54 -5.55
CA PRO A 540 0.62 -16.61 -5.97
C PRO A 540 0.92 -17.66 -4.88
N PRO A 541 1.10 -17.31 -3.58
CA PRO A 541 1.22 -18.31 -2.52
C PRO A 541 0.05 -19.29 -2.46
N SER A 542 -1.18 -18.81 -2.58
CA SER A 542 -2.40 -19.64 -2.62
C SER A 542 -2.41 -20.54 -3.86
N THR A 543 -1.98 -20.03 -5.03
CA THR A 543 -1.81 -20.85 -6.24
C THR A 543 -0.79 -21.97 -6.03
N ILE A 544 0.38 -21.67 -5.46
CA ILE A 544 1.43 -22.68 -5.20
C ILE A 544 0.88 -23.75 -4.24
N ALA A 545 0.22 -23.35 -3.15
CA ALA A 545 -0.40 -24.29 -2.22
C ALA A 545 -1.46 -25.17 -2.89
N TYR A 546 -2.34 -24.59 -3.71
CA TYR A 546 -3.36 -25.34 -4.44
C TYR A 546 -2.74 -26.36 -5.42
N SER A 547 -1.64 -25.98 -6.09
CA SER A 547 -0.94 -26.85 -7.05
C SER A 547 -0.34 -28.12 -6.43
N THR A 548 -0.20 -28.17 -5.11
CA THR A 548 0.27 -29.38 -4.39
C THR A 548 -0.73 -30.53 -4.42
N GLY A 549 -2.01 -30.26 -4.74
CA GLY A 549 -3.09 -31.24 -4.70
C GLY A 549 -3.49 -31.70 -3.28
N LYS A 550 -2.94 -31.09 -2.22
CA LYS A 550 -3.27 -31.43 -0.83
C LYS A 550 -4.59 -30.84 -0.35
N VAL A 551 -5.03 -29.74 -0.96
CA VAL A 551 -6.19 -28.95 -0.52
C VAL A 551 -7.17 -28.86 -1.68
N GLU A 552 -8.44 -29.17 -1.42
CA GLU A 552 -9.49 -28.98 -2.42
C GLU A 552 -9.93 -27.51 -2.51
N ILE A 553 -10.44 -27.10 -3.66
CA ILE A 553 -10.88 -25.71 -3.90
C ILE A 553 -11.92 -25.24 -2.87
N ARG A 554 -12.87 -26.12 -2.52
CA ARG A 554 -13.91 -25.83 -1.52
C ARG A 554 -13.31 -25.62 -0.13
N GLU A 555 -12.27 -26.36 0.22
CA GLU A 555 -11.59 -26.25 1.50
C GLU A 555 -10.77 -24.96 1.58
N MET A 556 -10.10 -24.58 0.49
CA MET A 556 -9.39 -23.31 0.38
C MET A 556 -10.36 -22.14 0.54
N ILE A 557 -11.44 -22.09 -0.25
CA ILE A 557 -12.44 -21.01 -0.18
C ILE A 557 -13.07 -20.91 1.21
N SER A 558 -13.57 -22.03 1.76
CA SER A 558 -14.23 -22.02 3.07
C SER A 558 -13.29 -21.66 4.22
N THR A 559 -12.00 -22.00 4.12
CA THR A 559 -11.01 -21.68 5.14
C THR A 559 -10.54 -20.23 5.01
N GLY A 560 -10.24 -19.79 3.79
CA GLY A 560 -9.72 -18.47 3.48
C GLY A 560 -10.75 -17.36 3.72
N LEU A 561 -12.02 -17.54 3.34
CA LEU A 561 -13.07 -16.55 3.62
C LEU A 561 -13.20 -16.23 5.12
N VAL A 562 -13.02 -17.23 5.99
CA VAL A 562 -13.01 -17.00 7.44
C VAL A 562 -11.78 -16.19 7.85
N VAL A 563 -10.62 -16.46 7.26
CA VAL A 563 -9.40 -15.67 7.50
C VAL A 563 -9.56 -14.24 6.99
N ASP A 564 -10.17 -14.04 5.82
CA ASP A 564 -10.44 -12.71 5.27
C ASP A 564 -11.37 -11.91 6.20
N LEU A 565 -12.43 -12.53 6.72
CA LEU A 565 -13.33 -11.89 7.70
C LEU A 565 -12.61 -11.52 9.00
N ILE A 566 -11.76 -12.41 9.51
CA ILE A 566 -10.94 -12.14 10.69
C ILE A 566 -9.95 -11.00 10.39
N ALA A 567 -9.32 -11.01 9.21
CA ALA A 567 -8.38 -9.99 8.78
C ALA A 567 -9.03 -8.60 8.76
N ILE A 568 -10.24 -8.49 8.20
CA ILE A 568 -11.02 -7.25 8.21
C ILE A 568 -11.18 -6.74 9.65
N LEU A 569 -11.63 -7.59 10.57
CA LEU A 569 -11.84 -7.20 11.97
C LEU A 569 -10.53 -6.78 12.65
N VAL A 570 -9.44 -7.51 12.42
CA VAL A 570 -8.14 -7.19 13.02
C VAL A 570 -7.61 -5.87 12.48
N VAL A 571 -7.67 -5.64 11.17
CA VAL A 571 -7.14 -4.42 10.53
C VAL A 571 -8.00 -3.19 10.85
N THR A 572 -9.33 -3.32 10.81
CA THR A 572 -10.22 -2.17 10.98
C THR A 572 -10.52 -1.82 12.43
N ILE A 573 -10.33 -2.76 13.36
CA ILE A 573 -10.60 -2.54 14.78
C ILE A 573 -9.30 -2.59 15.56
N ILE A 574 -8.67 -3.76 15.65
CA ILE A 574 -7.54 -3.97 16.57
C ILE A 574 -6.33 -3.11 16.18
N ALA A 575 -5.98 -3.10 14.90
CA ALA A 575 -4.83 -2.33 14.41
C ALA A 575 -5.07 -0.82 14.54
N VAL A 576 -6.28 -0.36 14.22
CA VAL A 576 -6.68 1.05 14.37
C VAL A 576 -6.53 1.53 15.82
N TRP A 577 -7.07 0.78 16.78
CA TRP A 577 -6.90 1.12 18.21
C TRP A 577 -5.44 1.06 18.65
N LEU A 578 -4.67 0.09 18.15
CA LEU A 578 -3.24 -0.01 18.44
C LEU A 578 -2.47 1.20 17.89
N TRP A 579 -2.74 1.62 16.66
CA TRP A 579 -2.07 2.78 16.05
C TRP A 579 -2.42 4.07 16.77
N ALA A 580 -3.68 4.24 17.17
CA ALA A 580 -4.10 5.37 17.99
C ALA A 580 -3.42 5.36 19.36
N PHE A 581 -3.33 4.20 20.02
CA PHE A 581 -2.61 4.05 21.29
C PHE A 581 -1.12 4.37 21.19
N LEU A 582 -0.49 4.01 20.06
CA LEU A 582 0.90 4.35 19.76
C LEU A 582 1.10 5.83 19.35
N GLY A 583 0.02 6.61 19.26
CA GLY A 583 0.06 8.01 18.84
C GLY A 583 0.41 8.21 17.36
N LEU A 584 0.21 7.17 16.53
CA LEU A 584 0.55 7.19 15.11
C LEU A 584 -0.56 7.83 14.25
N VAL A 585 -1.81 7.76 14.73
CA VAL A 585 -3.02 8.23 14.04
C VAL A 585 -4.03 8.79 15.03
N ILE A 586 -4.98 9.59 14.53
CA ILE A 586 -6.10 10.16 15.31
C ILE A 586 -7.41 9.44 14.91
N LEU A 587 -8.32 9.21 15.88
CA LEU A 587 -9.59 8.48 15.70
C LEU A 587 -10.80 9.39 15.48
#